data_AF-A0AAW1ZDL3-F1
#
_entry.id   AF-A0AAW1ZDL3-F1
#
_cell.length_a   1.000
_cell.length_b   1.000
_cell.length_c   1.000
_cell.angle_alpha   90.00
_cell.angle_beta   90.00
_cell.angle_gamma   90.00
#
_symmetry.space_group_name_H-M   'P 1'
#
loop_
_entity.id
_entity.type
_entity.pdbx_description
1 polymer ?
#
loop_
_entity_poly.entity_id
_entity_poly.type
_entity_poly.pdbx_seq_one_letter_code
_entity_poly.pdbx_strand_id
1 'polypeptide(L)'
;MVGVFLLAYISVNLFLQSQGHEIKKARIFSENKEVPEGGKLEVICSTFGFTKAETKAVYVYLSKDGKAIDMKNGPTRQDITFKKERIEMDNSGNYSCVFSEEQLEITKVMGYGHNYIFINVIESMMNSQIHLLKSEVAVGSDAEFNCTTSSPTNKNLSNNMILAFLIKNEKPIKVNIWDTEEMMTTFTLKEVRMEDAGTYSCAILLNILPYHGMRLDRNNKVNLQIVVASYSSFDKIIIVIMCSTIVLLLSLFLGIWAVIRKRGCLGFHKERSLNETELRGNDMMFYEEIPKPDTAGTGEMRTVVCTAAVWEESSDSDAVYDDLAFQQS
;
A
#
# COMPACT_ATOMS: atom_id res chain seq x y z
N MET A 1 -43.43 -45.26 55.63
CA MET A 1 -42.33 -44.26 55.75
C MET A 1 -41.54 -44.07 54.45
N VAL A 2 -41.19 -45.12 53.71
CA VAL A 2 -40.40 -45.02 52.46
C VAL A 2 -41.03 -44.13 51.37
N GLY A 3 -42.36 -44.18 51.20
CA GLY A 3 -43.05 -43.35 50.22
C GLY A 3 -43.01 -41.83 50.50
N VAL A 4 -42.87 -41.44 51.77
CA VAL A 4 -42.77 -40.02 52.17
C VAL A 4 -41.39 -39.46 51.83
N PHE A 5 -40.32 -40.26 52.02
CA PHE A 5 -38.98 -39.89 51.62
C PHE A 5 -38.81 -39.83 50.10
N LEU A 6 -39.48 -40.71 49.35
CA LEU A 6 -39.47 -40.65 47.89
C LEU A 6 -40.17 -39.40 47.36
N LEU A 7 -41.33 -39.06 47.92
CA LEU A 7 -42.07 -37.84 47.57
C LEU A 7 -41.30 -36.57 47.96
N ALA A 8 -40.63 -36.56 49.12
CA ALA A 8 -39.77 -35.47 49.54
C ALA A 8 -38.51 -35.34 48.65
N TYR A 9 -37.92 -36.45 48.22
CA TYR A 9 -36.77 -36.45 47.33
C TYR A 9 -37.14 -35.99 45.92
N ILE A 10 -38.29 -36.42 45.41
CA ILE A 10 -38.81 -35.96 44.12
C ILE A 10 -39.21 -34.49 44.21
N SER A 11 -39.86 -34.04 45.28
CA SER A 11 -40.25 -32.64 45.44
C SER A 11 -39.05 -31.72 45.64
N VAL A 12 -38.01 -32.13 46.36
CA VAL A 12 -36.76 -31.37 46.49
C VAL A 12 -35.99 -31.31 45.16
N ASN A 13 -35.92 -32.41 44.40
CA ASN A 13 -35.29 -32.37 43.06
C ASN A 13 -36.11 -31.55 42.05
N LEU A 14 -37.44 -31.61 42.12
CA LEU A 14 -38.34 -30.81 41.29
C LEU A 14 -38.29 -29.32 41.67
N PHE A 15 -38.10 -29.01 42.96
CA PHE A 15 -37.93 -27.65 43.48
C PHE A 15 -36.54 -27.08 43.18
N LEU A 16 -35.49 -27.92 43.16
CA LEU A 16 -34.16 -27.52 42.70
C LEU A 16 -34.14 -27.22 41.20
N GLN A 17 -34.97 -27.89 40.40
CA GLN A 17 -35.18 -27.55 38.98
C GLN A 17 -35.99 -26.27 38.76
N SER A 18 -36.83 -25.85 39.71
CA SER A 18 -37.64 -24.63 39.60
C SER A 18 -36.91 -23.34 40.03
N GLN A 19 -35.65 -23.42 40.47
CA GLN A 19 -34.76 -22.25 40.60
C GLN A 19 -34.07 -21.91 39.25
N GLY A 20 -34.75 -22.19 38.14
CA GLY A 20 -34.31 -21.74 36.82
C GLY A 20 -34.24 -20.22 36.84
N HIS A 21 -33.03 -19.67 36.77
CA HIS A 21 -32.84 -18.23 36.69
C HIS A 21 -33.63 -17.70 35.49
N GLU A 22 -34.40 -16.63 35.69
CA GLU A 22 -35.36 -16.16 34.69
C GLU A 22 -34.64 -15.53 33.50
N ILE A 23 -34.51 -16.28 32.40
CA ILE A 23 -33.99 -15.78 31.13
C ILE A 23 -35.13 -15.15 30.33
N LYS A 24 -34.96 -13.86 30.00
CA LYS A 24 -35.91 -13.05 29.24
C LYS A 24 -35.44 -12.87 27.80
N LYS A 25 -36.39 -12.66 26.89
CA LYS A 25 -36.13 -12.50 25.46
C LYS A 25 -35.77 -11.06 25.12
N ALA A 26 -34.72 -10.84 24.34
CA ALA A 26 -34.36 -9.54 23.76
C ALA A 26 -34.54 -9.57 22.23
N ARG A 27 -34.58 -8.39 21.62
CA ARG A 27 -34.53 -8.25 20.16
C ARG A 27 -33.08 -8.15 19.69
N ILE A 28 -32.81 -8.66 18.49
CA ILE A 28 -31.50 -8.54 17.84
C ILE A 28 -31.63 -7.77 16.53
N PHE A 29 -30.63 -6.94 16.24
CA PHE A 29 -30.49 -6.17 15.01
C PHE A 29 -29.05 -6.25 14.52
N SER A 30 -28.87 -6.19 13.20
CA SER A 30 -27.57 -6.01 12.56
C SER A 30 -27.79 -5.36 11.21
N GLU A 31 -26.91 -4.42 10.86
CA GLU A 31 -26.90 -3.78 9.55
C GLU A 31 -26.42 -4.75 8.47
N ASN A 32 -25.43 -5.59 8.80
CA ASN A 32 -24.76 -6.49 7.86
C ASN A 32 -25.01 -7.95 8.26
N LYS A 33 -25.78 -8.67 7.43
CA LYS A 33 -26.03 -10.12 7.61
C LYS A 33 -25.03 -10.98 6.85
N GLU A 34 -24.35 -10.40 5.86
CA GLU A 34 -23.24 -11.03 5.16
C GLU A 34 -21.95 -10.33 5.58
N VAL A 35 -20.98 -11.07 6.10
CA VAL A 35 -19.73 -10.52 6.61
C VAL A 35 -18.56 -11.31 6.02
N PRO A 36 -17.54 -10.66 5.43
CA PRO A 36 -16.35 -11.36 4.94
C PRO A 36 -15.55 -11.96 6.10
N GLU A 37 -14.98 -13.14 5.90
CA GLU A 37 -14.04 -13.78 6.83
C GLU A 37 -12.86 -12.85 7.14
N GLY A 38 -12.46 -12.76 8.41
CA GLY A 38 -11.48 -11.80 8.90
C GLY A 38 -12.07 -10.40 9.15
N GLY A 39 -13.30 -10.16 8.71
CA GLY A 39 -14.02 -8.90 8.90
C GLY A 39 -14.56 -8.71 10.32
N LYS A 40 -15.41 -7.69 10.47
CA LYS A 40 -16.01 -7.29 11.74
C LYS A 40 -17.53 -7.49 11.72
N LEU A 41 -18.03 -8.24 12.69
CA LEU A 41 -19.45 -8.38 12.95
C LEU A 41 -19.86 -7.43 14.07
N GLU A 42 -20.93 -6.66 13.83
CA GLU A 42 -21.58 -5.82 14.82
C GLU A 42 -23.06 -6.20 14.92
N VAL A 43 -23.49 -6.60 16.12
CA VAL A 43 -24.87 -6.95 16.42
C VAL A 43 -25.35 -6.19 17.63
N ILE A 44 -26.59 -5.70 17.56
CA ILE A 44 -27.21 -4.88 18.59
C ILE A 44 -28.32 -5.69 19.23
N CYS A 45 -28.22 -5.88 20.55
CA CYS A 45 -29.26 -6.49 21.37
C CYS A 45 -30.06 -5.41 22.08
N SER A 46 -31.37 -5.38 21.87
CA SER A 46 -32.27 -4.43 22.54
C SER A 46 -33.13 -5.12 23.59
N THR A 47 -33.10 -4.58 24.80
CA THR A 47 -33.99 -4.97 25.90
C THR A 47 -35.22 -4.06 26.01
N PHE A 48 -35.44 -3.21 25.01
CA PHE A 48 -36.55 -2.26 24.98
C PHE A 48 -37.91 -2.99 24.99
N GLY A 49 -38.85 -2.50 25.79
CA GLY A 49 -40.16 -3.14 26.01
C GLY A 49 -40.26 -4.00 27.28
N PHE A 50 -39.16 -4.18 28.02
CA PHE A 50 -39.20 -4.78 29.36
C PHE A 50 -39.64 -3.75 30.41
N THR A 51 -40.79 -3.98 31.05
CA THR A 51 -41.53 -2.98 31.85
C THR A 51 -41.38 -3.10 33.36
N LYS A 52 -40.74 -4.15 33.89
CA LYS A 52 -40.55 -4.29 35.35
C LYS A 52 -39.38 -3.40 35.84
N ALA A 53 -39.73 -2.51 36.77
CA ALA A 53 -38.90 -1.62 37.61
C ALA A 53 -37.58 -1.13 36.98
N GLU A 54 -37.63 0.13 36.54
CA GLU A 54 -36.53 0.94 36.06
C GLU A 54 -35.35 0.93 37.03
N THR A 55 -34.12 0.84 36.49
CA THR A 55 -32.79 1.06 37.14
C THR A 55 -31.94 -0.14 37.60
N LYS A 56 -32.26 -1.40 37.26
CA LYS A 56 -31.30 -2.51 37.46
C LYS A 56 -30.40 -2.71 36.25
N ALA A 57 -29.12 -3.02 36.50
CA ALA A 57 -28.25 -3.55 35.46
C ALA A 57 -28.75 -4.94 35.07
N VAL A 58 -28.70 -5.26 33.78
CA VAL A 58 -29.02 -6.58 33.22
C VAL A 58 -27.81 -7.14 32.50
N TYR A 59 -27.74 -8.46 32.48
CA TYR A 59 -26.75 -9.22 31.74
C TYR A 59 -27.40 -9.66 30.44
N VAL A 60 -26.91 -9.15 29.32
CA VAL A 60 -27.40 -9.49 27.98
C VAL A 60 -26.44 -10.50 27.39
N TYR A 61 -27.00 -11.55 26.81
CA TYR A 61 -26.28 -12.66 26.21
C TYR A 61 -26.55 -12.69 24.72
N LEU A 62 -25.47 -12.70 23.94
CA LEU A 62 -25.54 -13.02 22.52
C LEU A 62 -25.53 -14.53 22.39
N SER A 63 -26.55 -15.08 21.75
CA SER A 63 -26.71 -16.52 21.56
C SER A 63 -26.60 -16.88 20.09
N LYS A 64 -25.78 -17.90 19.79
CA LYS A 64 -25.65 -18.53 18.47
C LYS A 64 -26.28 -19.92 18.52
N ASP A 65 -27.22 -20.19 17.63
CA ASP A 65 -27.95 -21.46 17.53
C ASP A 65 -28.54 -21.92 18.88
N GLY A 66 -29.07 -20.94 19.63
CA GLY A 66 -29.72 -21.15 20.93
C GLY A 66 -28.79 -21.27 22.14
N LYS A 67 -27.47 -21.16 21.96
CA LYS A 67 -26.45 -21.21 23.03
C LYS A 67 -25.79 -19.85 23.19
N ALA A 68 -25.67 -19.35 24.42
CA ALA A 68 -24.92 -18.12 24.64
C ALA A 68 -23.44 -18.31 24.29
N ILE A 69 -22.86 -17.31 23.61
CA ILE A 69 -21.46 -17.29 23.19
C ILE A 69 -20.71 -16.06 23.71
N ASP A 70 -21.44 -15.02 24.13
CA ASP A 70 -20.88 -13.80 24.68
C ASP A 70 -21.89 -13.15 25.63
N MET A 71 -21.40 -12.32 26.55
CA MET A 71 -22.20 -11.63 27.56
C MET A 71 -21.65 -10.22 27.81
N LYS A 72 -22.56 -9.26 27.91
CA LYS A 72 -22.27 -7.90 28.36
C LYS A 72 -23.27 -7.45 29.41
N ASN A 73 -22.81 -6.68 30.38
CA ASN A 73 -23.70 -5.97 31.29
C ASN A 73 -24.09 -4.62 30.69
N GLY A 74 -25.32 -4.20 30.95
CA GLY A 74 -25.76 -2.86 30.60
C GLY A 74 -27.05 -2.49 31.33
N PRO A 75 -27.48 -1.23 31.22
CA PRO A 75 -28.73 -0.81 31.83
C PRO A 75 -29.93 -1.41 31.10
N THR A 76 -31.02 -1.66 31.84
CA THR A 76 -32.31 -2.02 31.26
C THR A 76 -32.79 -0.99 30.25
N ARG A 77 -33.48 -1.44 29.20
CA ARG A 77 -34.10 -0.61 28.14
C ARG A 77 -33.10 0.16 27.28
N GLN A 78 -31.84 -0.26 27.25
CA GLN A 78 -30.86 0.24 26.29
C GLN A 78 -30.43 -0.86 25.32
N ASP A 79 -29.86 -0.39 24.23
CA ASP A 79 -29.25 -1.22 23.21
C ASP A 79 -27.81 -1.54 23.63
N ILE A 80 -27.45 -2.82 23.53
CA ILE A 80 -26.11 -3.31 23.81
C ILE A 80 -25.51 -3.85 22.53
N THR A 81 -24.37 -3.28 22.15
CA THR A 81 -23.66 -3.66 20.95
C THR A 81 -22.59 -4.70 21.26
N PHE A 82 -22.65 -5.84 20.59
CA PHE A 82 -21.60 -6.85 20.53
C PHE A 82 -20.79 -6.65 19.25
N LYS A 83 -19.47 -6.64 19.39
CA LYS A 83 -18.53 -6.49 18.27
C LYS A 83 -17.59 -7.68 18.31
N LYS A 84 -17.50 -8.41 17.21
CA LYS A 84 -16.52 -9.49 17.02
C LYS A 84 -15.65 -9.14 15.82
N GLU A 85 -14.36 -8.98 16.08
CA GLU A 85 -13.35 -8.77 15.04
C GLU A 85 -12.79 -10.12 14.58
N ARG A 86 -12.27 -10.16 13.35
CA ARG A 86 -11.70 -11.37 12.75
C ARG A 86 -12.69 -12.54 12.79
N ILE A 87 -13.88 -12.30 12.23
CA ILE A 87 -14.91 -13.33 12.18
C ILE A 87 -14.46 -14.51 11.29
N GLU A 88 -14.70 -15.73 11.72
CA GLU A 88 -14.31 -16.95 10.99
C GLU A 88 -15.53 -17.60 10.34
N MET A 89 -15.31 -18.45 9.33
CA MET A 89 -16.41 -19.14 8.61
C MET A 89 -17.35 -19.91 9.55
N ASP A 90 -16.79 -20.50 10.61
CA ASP A 90 -17.52 -21.25 11.64
C ASP A 90 -18.45 -20.37 12.50
N ASN A 91 -18.36 -19.04 12.39
CA ASN A 91 -19.23 -18.11 13.07
C ASN A 91 -20.56 -17.92 12.33
N SER A 92 -20.72 -18.47 11.13
CA SER A 92 -22.02 -18.48 10.45
C SER A 92 -23.08 -19.21 11.29
N GLY A 93 -24.30 -18.68 11.36
CA GLY A 93 -25.39 -19.30 12.12
C GLY A 93 -26.53 -18.35 12.49
N ASN A 94 -27.47 -18.85 13.28
CA ASN A 94 -28.61 -18.06 13.76
C ASN A 94 -28.28 -17.36 15.08
N TYR A 95 -28.23 -16.05 15.06
CA TYR A 95 -27.97 -15.22 16.22
C TYR A 95 -29.26 -14.69 16.83
N SER A 96 -29.35 -14.69 18.15
CA SER A 96 -30.43 -14.06 18.92
C SER A 96 -29.91 -13.51 20.24
N CYS A 97 -30.72 -12.70 20.93
CA CYS A 97 -30.34 -12.12 22.21
C CYS A 97 -31.31 -12.53 23.32
N VAL A 98 -30.76 -12.83 24.49
CA VAL A 98 -31.53 -13.04 25.74
C VAL A 98 -30.89 -12.22 26.85
N PHE A 99 -31.57 -12.03 27.97
CA PHE A 99 -31.01 -11.32 29.11
C PHE A 99 -31.55 -11.82 30.44
N SER A 100 -30.83 -11.55 31.52
CA SER A 100 -31.22 -11.87 32.89
C SER A 100 -30.87 -10.71 33.84
N GLU A 101 -31.53 -10.68 34.99
CA GLU A 101 -31.22 -9.73 36.06
C GLU A 101 -29.99 -10.16 36.89
N GLU A 102 -29.66 -11.46 36.84
CA GLU A 102 -28.53 -12.05 37.54
C GLU A 102 -27.49 -12.54 36.55
N GLN A 103 -26.21 -12.48 36.93
CA GLN A 103 -25.12 -12.96 36.09
C GLN A 103 -25.12 -14.49 36.07
N LEU A 104 -25.52 -15.06 34.94
CA LEU A 104 -25.41 -16.48 34.64
C LEU A 104 -24.09 -16.78 33.91
N GLU A 105 -23.58 -17.97 34.14
CA GLU A 105 -22.47 -18.53 33.38
C GLU A 105 -22.91 -18.75 31.92
N ILE A 106 -22.12 -18.26 30.96
CA ILE A 106 -22.45 -18.30 29.52
C ILE A 106 -22.83 -19.73 29.07
N THR A 107 -22.10 -20.74 29.53
CA THR A 107 -22.31 -22.16 29.18
C THR A 107 -23.67 -22.71 29.63
N LYS A 108 -24.32 -22.07 30.60
CA LYS A 108 -25.63 -22.47 31.16
C LYS A 108 -26.80 -21.70 30.56
N VAL A 109 -26.53 -20.67 29.75
CA VAL A 109 -27.57 -19.85 29.13
C VAL A 109 -27.97 -20.47 27.80
N MET A 110 -29.20 -21.00 27.78
CA MET A 110 -29.84 -21.58 26.62
C MET A 110 -31.14 -20.82 26.34
N GLY A 111 -31.40 -20.49 25.07
CA GLY A 111 -32.66 -19.86 24.70
C GLY A 111 -32.59 -19.10 23.38
N TYR A 112 -33.77 -18.69 22.94
CA TYR A 112 -33.95 -17.86 21.75
C TYR A 112 -34.60 -16.55 22.14
N GLY A 113 -34.09 -15.46 21.58
CA GLY A 113 -34.66 -14.13 21.71
C GLY A 113 -36.05 -13.97 21.09
N HIS A 114 -36.50 -12.73 20.99
CA HIS A 114 -37.77 -12.39 20.33
C HIS A 114 -37.71 -12.64 18.82
N ASN A 115 -36.55 -12.44 18.23
CA ASN A 115 -36.24 -12.71 16.83
C ASN A 115 -34.82 -13.26 16.73
N TYR A 116 -34.49 -13.78 15.55
CA TYR A 116 -33.13 -14.18 15.20
C TYR A 116 -32.74 -13.56 13.87
N ILE A 117 -31.43 -13.43 13.65
CA ILE A 117 -30.84 -13.05 12.37
C ILE A 117 -29.85 -14.15 11.96
N PHE A 118 -29.89 -14.55 10.70
CA PHE A 118 -28.86 -15.42 10.15
C PHE A 118 -27.68 -14.55 9.73
N ILE A 119 -26.51 -14.82 10.32
CA ILE A 119 -25.25 -14.23 9.89
C ILE A 119 -24.55 -15.24 8.99
N ASN A 120 -24.26 -14.82 7.76
CA ASN A 120 -23.55 -15.59 6.76
C ASN A 120 -22.12 -15.04 6.63
N VAL A 121 -21.13 -15.82 7.07
CA VAL A 121 -19.73 -15.48 6.86
C VAL A 121 -19.31 -16.02 5.51
N ILE A 122 -18.79 -15.15 4.65
CA ILE A 122 -18.39 -15.47 3.29
C ILE A 122 -16.87 -15.40 3.13
N GLU A 123 -16.33 -16.09 2.14
CA GLU A 123 -14.92 -15.95 1.79
C GLU A 123 -14.60 -14.48 1.47
N SER A 124 -13.54 -13.97 2.07
CA SER A 124 -13.14 -12.56 1.92
C SER A 124 -12.25 -12.32 0.71
N MET A 125 -11.69 -13.38 0.11
CA MET A 125 -10.81 -13.32 -1.04
C MET A 125 -11.51 -13.78 -2.31
N MET A 126 -11.43 -12.97 -3.37
CA MET A 126 -11.96 -13.33 -4.69
C MET A 126 -10.95 -14.07 -5.53
N ASN A 127 -11.46 -14.84 -6.50
CA ASN A 127 -10.66 -15.50 -7.53
C ASN A 127 -10.07 -14.47 -8.48
N SER A 128 -8.86 -14.00 -8.22
CA SER A 128 -8.12 -13.09 -9.09
C SER A 128 -7.28 -13.83 -10.13
N GLN A 129 -7.11 -13.20 -11.29
CA GLN A 129 -6.10 -13.53 -12.30
C GLN A 129 -5.18 -12.33 -12.46
N ILE A 130 -3.92 -12.57 -12.78
CA ILE A 130 -2.92 -11.53 -13.01
C ILE A 130 -2.26 -11.75 -14.35
N HIS A 131 -2.09 -10.66 -15.10
CA HIS A 131 -1.46 -10.65 -16.41
C HIS A 131 -0.45 -9.50 -16.47
N LEU A 132 0.75 -9.78 -16.98
CA LEU A 132 1.70 -8.72 -17.36
C LEU A 132 1.41 -8.30 -18.79
N LEU A 133 1.41 -6.99 -19.04
CA LEU A 133 1.38 -6.50 -20.42
C LEU A 133 2.68 -6.87 -21.16
N LYS A 134 3.81 -6.81 -20.47
CA LYS A 134 5.13 -7.20 -20.97
C LYS A 134 5.87 -8.00 -19.89
N SER A 135 6.31 -9.21 -20.24
CA SER A 135 7.09 -10.06 -19.34
C SER A 135 8.53 -9.60 -19.17
N GLU A 136 9.06 -8.87 -20.16
CA GLU A 136 10.41 -8.30 -20.16
C GLU A 136 10.31 -6.78 -20.27
N VAL A 137 10.82 -6.08 -19.26
CA VAL A 137 10.77 -4.61 -19.16
C VAL A 137 12.18 -4.07 -18.98
N ALA A 138 12.52 -3.00 -19.70
CA ALA A 138 13.82 -2.38 -19.58
C ALA A 138 13.97 -1.65 -18.23
N VAL A 139 15.17 -1.67 -17.65
CA VAL A 139 15.50 -0.84 -16.48
C VAL A 139 15.12 0.63 -16.73
N GLY A 140 14.45 1.25 -15.76
CA GLY A 140 13.97 2.64 -15.84
C GLY A 140 12.67 2.82 -16.62
N SER A 141 12.08 1.75 -17.18
CA SER A 141 10.74 1.78 -17.77
C SER A 141 9.67 1.40 -16.73
N ASP A 142 8.40 1.62 -17.08
CA ASP A 142 7.28 1.22 -16.23
C ASP A 142 6.83 -0.22 -16.55
N ALA A 143 6.48 -0.99 -15.51
CA ALA A 143 5.87 -2.30 -15.64
C ALA A 143 4.39 -2.25 -15.21
N GLU A 144 3.51 -2.81 -16.02
CA GLU A 144 2.07 -2.81 -15.78
C GLU A 144 1.55 -4.24 -15.55
N PHE A 145 0.76 -4.38 -14.48
CA PHE A 145 0.12 -5.62 -14.07
C PHE A 145 -1.38 -5.42 -14.09
N ASN A 146 -2.07 -6.21 -14.90
CA ASN A 146 -3.53 -6.24 -14.94
C ASN A 146 -4.02 -7.35 -14.02
N CYS A 147 -4.85 -6.99 -13.06
CA CYS A 147 -5.53 -7.92 -12.19
C CYS A 147 -7.02 -7.95 -12.52
N THR A 148 -7.56 -9.13 -12.79
CA THR A 148 -8.96 -9.34 -13.19
C THR A 148 -9.62 -10.38 -12.28
N THR A 149 -10.95 -10.44 -12.25
CA THR A 149 -11.71 -11.51 -11.60
C THR A 149 -12.66 -12.16 -12.60
N SER A 150 -12.79 -13.49 -12.54
CA SER A 150 -13.76 -14.22 -13.38
C SER A 150 -15.14 -14.31 -12.74
N SER A 151 -15.26 -13.99 -11.46
CA SER A 151 -16.49 -14.15 -10.70
C SER A 151 -17.12 -12.77 -10.46
N PRO A 152 -18.36 -12.53 -10.93
CA PRO A 152 -19.02 -11.26 -10.70
C PRO A 152 -19.20 -11.04 -9.19
N THR A 153 -18.86 -9.85 -8.72
CA THR A 153 -19.20 -9.39 -7.37
C THR A 153 -20.72 -9.45 -7.20
N ASN A 154 -21.17 -10.12 -6.13
CA ASN A 154 -22.59 -10.11 -5.80
C ASN A 154 -23.00 -8.66 -5.52
N LYS A 155 -23.97 -8.12 -6.26
CA LYS A 155 -24.34 -6.70 -6.21
C LYS A 155 -24.72 -6.21 -4.81
N ASN A 156 -25.13 -7.12 -3.91
CA ASN A 156 -25.44 -6.80 -2.52
C ASN A 156 -24.20 -6.43 -1.67
N LEU A 157 -22.98 -6.63 -2.17
CA LEU A 157 -21.75 -6.13 -1.54
C LEU A 157 -21.37 -4.70 -2.01
N SER A 158 -22.18 -4.03 -2.81
CA SER A 158 -21.86 -2.73 -3.44
C SER A 158 -21.51 -1.60 -2.47
N ASN A 159 -21.85 -1.72 -1.19
CA ASN A 159 -21.53 -0.69 -0.18
C ASN A 159 -20.16 -0.91 0.47
N ASN A 160 -19.48 -2.01 0.16
CA ASN A 160 -18.21 -2.40 0.77
C ASN A 160 -17.05 -2.04 -0.16
N MET A 161 -16.05 -1.36 0.39
CA MET A 161 -14.80 -1.08 -0.32
C MET A 161 -14.09 -2.38 -0.65
N ILE A 162 -13.78 -2.61 -1.92
CA ILE A 162 -13.02 -3.78 -2.39
C ILE A 162 -11.61 -3.30 -2.70
N LEU A 163 -10.62 -4.00 -2.14
CA LEU A 163 -9.21 -3.66 -2.27
C LEU A 163 -8.50 -4.72 -3.10
N ALA A 164 -7.67 -4.27 -4.03
CA ALA A 164 -6.80 -5.15 -4.80
C ALA A 164 -5.35 -4.89 -4.41
N PHE A 165 -4.60 -5.96 -4.21
CA PHE A 165 -3.22 -5.92 -3.76
C PHE A 165 -2.31 -6.57 -4.81
N LEU A 166 -1.24 -5.86 -5.17
CA LEU A 166 -0.11 -6.44 -5.88
C LEU A 166 0.86 -7.01 -4.85
N ILE A 167 1.19 -8.29 -5.01
CA ILE A 167 1.97 -9.06 -4.05
C ILE A 167 3.26 -9.50 -4.71
N LYS A 168 4.39 -9.24 -4.06
CA LYS A 168 5.71 -9.74 -4.47
C LYS A 168 6.27 -10.56 -3.32
N ASN A 169 6.68 -11.81 -3.61
CA ASN A 169 7.22 -12.72 -2.59
C ASN A 169 6.34 -12.79 -1.33
N GLU A 170 5.04 -13.00 -1.51
CA GLU A 170 4.02 -13.11 -0.44
C GLU A 170 3.75 -11.83 0.38
N LYS A 171 4.39 -10.70 0.04
CA LYS A 171 4.14 -9.41 0.70
C LYS A 171 3.39 -8.44 -0.22
N PRO A 172 2.33 -7.77 0.26
CA PRO A 172 1.67 -6.73 -0.50
C PRO A 172 2.64 -5.54 -0.66
N ILE A 173 2.85 -5.09 -1.90
CA ILE A 173 3.72 -3.95 -2.22
C ILE A 173 2.95 -2.75 -2.76
N LYS A 174 1.72 -2.96 -3.25
CA LYS A 174 0.84 -1.91 -3.76
C LYS A 174 -0.61 -2.28 -3.53
N VAL A 175 -1.44 -1.27 -3.29
CA VAL A 175 -2.89 -1.43 -3.10
C VAL A 175 -3.62 -0.42 -3.99
N ASN A 176 -4.68 -0.89 -4.64
CA ASN A 176 -5.61 -0.07 -5.40
C ASN A 176 -7.03 -0.36 -4.93
N ILE A 177 -7.94 0.60 -5.14
CA ILE A 177 -9.38 0.35 -5.05
C ILE A 177 -9.76 -0.48 -6.28
N TRP A 178 -10.54 -1.53 -6.07
CA TRP A 178 -11.01 -2.41 -7.12
C TRP A 178 -12.16 -1.77 -7.90
N ASP A 179 -12.06 -1.75 -9.23
CA ASP A 179 -13.13 -1.28 -10.10
C ASP A 179 -14.17 -2.39 -10.31
N THR A 180 -15.36 -2.20 -9.75
CA THR A 180 -16.47 -3.15 -9.87
C THR A 180 -17.21 -3.07 -11.20
N GLU A 181 -17.06 -1.99 -11.96
CA GLU A 181 -17.67 -1.83 -13.29
C GLU A 181 -16.82 -2.54 -14.35
N GLU A 182 -15.50 -2.28 -14.34
CA GLU A 182 -14.55 -2.91 -15.28
C GLU A 182 -14.14 -4.32 -14.86
N MET A 183 -14.34 -4.70 -13.59
CA MET A 183 -13.88 -5.98 -13.01
C MET A 183 -12.37 -6.18 -13.19
N MET A 184 -11.64 -5.08 -13.12
CA MET A 184 -10.22 -5.04 -13.40
C MET A 184 -9.55 -3.91 -12.60
N THR A 185 -8.28 -4.07 -12.29
CA THR A 185 -7.42 -2.96 -11.88
C THR A 185 -6.04 -3.13 -12.50
N THR A 186 -5.38 -2.02 -12.78
CA THR A 186 -4.00 -2.02 -13.29
C THR A 186 -3.06 -1.44 -12.24
N PHE A 187 -2.04 -2.21 -11.89
CA PHE A 187 -0.94 -1.74 -11.08
C PHE A 187 0.25 -1.36 -11.96
N THR A 188 0.69 -0.11 -11.86
CA THR A 188 1.94 0.34 -12.50
C THR A 188 3.07 0.42 -11.49
N LEU A 189 4.15 -0.33 -11.72
CA LEU A 189 5.43 -0.15 -11.02
C LEU A 189 6.29 0.78 -11.88
N LYS A 190 6.60 1.97 -11.37
CA LYS A 190 7.32 3.00 -12.13
C LYS A 190 8.82 2.79 -12.08
N GLU A 191 9.50 3.12 -13.17
CA GLU A 191 10.96 3.16 -13.26
C GLU A 191 11.66 1.91 -12.67
N VAL A 192 11.28 0.73 -13.15
CA VAL A 192 11.67 -0.55 -12.54
C VAL A 192 13.19 -0.77 -12.55
N ARG A 193 13.69 -1.40 -11.49
CA ARG A 193 15.12 -1.72 -11.27
C ARG A 193 15.34 -3.21 -11.26
N MET A 194 16.59 -3.67 -11.38
CA MET A 194 16.89 -5.12 -11.38
C MET A 194 16.34 -5.85 -10.13
N GLU A 195 16.29 -5.19 -8.97
CA GLU A 195 15.68 -5.72 -7.73
C GLU A 195 14.17 -5.93 -7.82
N ASP A 196 13.48 -5.27 -8.75
CA ASP A 196 12.05 -5.42 -9.01
C ASP A 196 11.73 -6.72 -9.77
N ALA A 197 12.73 -7.42 -10.31
CA ALA A 197 12.48 -8.69 -10.97
C ALA A 197 11.95 -9.73 -9.96
N GLY A 198 11.13 -10.65 -10.45
CA GLY A 198 10.65 -11.79 -9.66
C GLY A 198 9.18 -12.10 -9.86
N THR A 199 8.65 -12.87 -8.93
CA THR A 199 7.30 -13.43 -9.01
C THR A 199 6.28 -12.54 -8.31
N TYR A 200 5.23 -12.21 -9.05
CA TYR A 200 4.12 -11.39 -8.62
C TYR A 200 2.83 -12.19 -8.64
N SER A 201 1.96 -11.92 -7.69
CA SER A 201 0.56 -12.35 -7.68
C SER A 201 -0.34 -11.16 -7.35
N CYS A 202 -1.65 -11.33 -7.55
CA CYS A 202 -2.64 -10.36 -7.15
C CYS A 202 -3.68 -11.01 -6.24
N ALA A 203 -4.13 -10.30 -5.22
CA ALA A 203 -5.27 -10.70 -4.39
C ALA A 203 -6.31 -9.58 -4.36
N ILE A 204 -7.59 -9.96 -4.39
CA ILE A 204 -8.72 -9.04 -4.29
C ILE A 204 -9.46 -9.39 -3.00
N LEU A 205 -9.59 -8.43 -2.09
CA LEU A 205 -10.17 -8.59 -0.76
C LEU A 205 -11.39 -7.71 -0.55
N LEU A 206 -12.38 -8.29 0.15
CA LEU A 206 -13.63 -7.63 0.51
C LEU A 206 -13.51 -6.91 1.85
N ASN A 207 -13.38 -5.57 1.83
CA ASN A 207 -13.47 -4.70 3.01
C ASN A 207 -12.66 -5.15 4.23
N ILE A 208 -11.51 -5.79 3.97
CA ILE A 208 -10.55 -6.23 4.98
C ILE A 208 -9.14 -5.85 4.54
N LEU A 209 -8.32 -5.50 5.53
CA LEU A 209 -6.89 -5.33 5.34
C LEU A 209 -6.18 -6.66 5.62
N PRO A 210 -5.07 -6.95 4.92
CA PRO A 210 -4.22 -8.07 5.26
C PRO A 210 -3.76 -7.98 6.73
N TYR A 211 -3.86 -9.09 7.45
CA TYR A 211 -3.35 -9.20 8.81
C TYR A 211 -2.29 -10.29 8.90
N HIS A 212 -1.50 -10.28 9.98
CA HIS A 212 -0.42 -11.23 10.16
C HIS A 212 -0.93 -12.68 10.13
N GLY A 213 -0.37 -13.51 9.26
CA GLY A 213 -0.76 -14.90 9.07
C GLY A 213 -1.84 -15.12 8.00
N MET A 214 -2.44 -14.06 7.45
CA MET A 214 -3.34 -14.17 6.31
C MET A 214 -2.55 -14.56 5.05
N ARG A 215 -2.94 -15.67 4.42
CA ARG A 215 -2.35 -16.08 3.14
C ARG A 215 -3.05 -15.34 2.01
N LEU A 216 -2.34 -14.41 1.38
CA LEU A 216 -2.82 -13.66 0.21
C LEU A 216 -2.50 -14.35 -1.12
N ASP A 217 -1.63 -15.35 -1.09
CA ASP A 217 -1.10 -15.97 -2.29
C ASP A 217 -2.03 -17.05 -2.83
N ARG A 218 -2.43 -16.89 -4.10
CA ARG A 218 -3.11 -17.90 -4.90
C ARG A 218 -2.18 -18.39 -5.99
N ASN A 219 -2.52 -19.53 -6.59
CA ASN A 219 -1.71 -20.18 -7.64
C ASN A 219 -1.45 -19.32 -8.90
N ASN A 220 -2.12 -18.18 -9.06
CA ASN A 220 -1.97 -17.30 -10.22
C ASN A 220 -0.79 -16.34 -10.02
N LYS A 221 0.36 -16.76 -10.55
CA LYS A 221 1.63 -16.06 -10.47
C LYS A 221 2.15 -15.72 -11.85
N VAL A 222 2.86 -14.61 -11.94
CA VAL A 222 3.52 -14.11 -13.13
C VAL A 222 4.93 -13.66 -12.78
N ASN A 223 5.86 -13.83 -13.71
CA ASN A 223 7.27 -13.49 -13.47
C ASN A 223 7.65 -12.26 -14.29
N LEU A 224 8.01 -11.17 -13.61
CA LEU A 224 8.55 -9.97 -14.24
C LEU A 224 10.06 -10.16 -14.42
N GLN A 225 10.51 -10.08 -15.66
CA GLN A 225 11.93 -10.03 -16.00
C GLN A 225 12.33 -8.60 -16.34
N ILE A 226 13.46 -8.17 -15.80
CA ILE A 226 13.99 -6.84 -16.06
C ILE A 226 15.29 -6.98 -16.82
N VAL A 227 15.31 -6.36 -17.98
CA VAL A 227 16.47 -6.38 -18.88
C VAL A 227 17.15 -5.03 -18.79
N VAL A 228 18.47 -5.04 -18.71
CA VAL A 228 19.21 -3.80 -19.01
C VAL A 228 18.95 -3.54 -20.48
N ALA A 229 18.36 -2.39 -20.82
CA ALA A 229 18.34 -1.93 -22.19
C ALA A 229 19.80 -1.86 -22.62
N SER A 230 20.27 -2.91 -23.28
CA SER A 230 21.56 -2.89 -23.93
C SER A 230 21.43 -1.75 -24.92
N TYR A 231 22.16 -0.65 -24.65
CA TYR A 231 22.40 0.41 -25.61
C TYR A 231 22.54 -0.25 -26.96
N SER A 232 21.51 -0.04 -27.78
CA SER A 232 21.25 -0.91 -28.92
C SER A 232 22.49 -0.94 -29.80
N SER A 233 22.63 -1.99 -30.62
CA SER A 233 23.72 -2.07 -31.61
C SER A 233 23.95 -0.75 -32.37
N PHE A 234 22.91 0.08 -32.52
CA PHE A 234 22.96 1.42 -33.09
C PHE A 234 23.84 2.41 -32.33
N ASP A 235 23.90 2.43 -30.99
CA ASP A 235 24.80 3.36 -30.27
C ASP A 235 26.26 2.94 -30.41
N LYS A 236 26.55 1.64 -30.46
CA LYS A 236 27.90 1.15 -30.81
C LYS A 236 28.25 1.52 -32.24
N ILE A 237 27.31 1.42 -33.18
CA ILE A 237 27.50 1.84 -34.57
C ILE A 237 27.70 3.36 -34.65
N ILE A 238 26.93 4.16 -33.93
CA ILE A 238 27.07 5.63 -33.89
C ILE A 238 28.43 6.02 -33.32
N ILE A 239 28.88 5.40 -32.21
CA ILE A 239 30.21 5.64 -31.65
C ILE A 239 31.30 5.25 -32.65
N VAL A 240 31.19 4.09 -33.31
CA VAL A 240 32.16 3.65 -34.32
C VAL A 240 32.19 4.59 -35.52
N ILE A 241 31.04 5.06 -36.00
CA ILE A 241 30.94 6.03 -37.09
C ILE A 241 31.57 7.36 -36.66
N MET A 242 31.26 7.86 -35.47
CA MET A 242 31.82 9.12 -34.94
C MET A 242 33.34 9.03 -34.75
N CYS A 243 33.86 7.92 -34.23
CA CYS A 243 35.31 7.72 -34.14
C CYS A 243 35.96 7.64 -35.53
N SER A 244 35.32 6.96 -36.48
CA SER A 244 35.84 6.83 -37.85
C SER A 244 35.87 8.17 -38.59
N THR A 245 34.85 9.01 -38.43
CA THR A 245 34.81 10.35 -39.04
C THR A 245 35.86 11.27 -38.42
N ILE A 246 36.07 11.23 -37.10
CA ILE A 246 37.13 12.01 -36.42
C ILE A 246 38.52 11.60 -36.94
N VAL A 247 38.79 10.30 -37.05
CA VAL A 247 40.08 9.80 -37.58
C VAL A 247 40.30 10.25 -39.03
N LEU A 248 39.26 10.20 -39.87
CA LEU A 248 39.34 10.70 -41.25
C LEU A 248 39.64 12.20 -41.29
N LEU A 249 38.94 13.01 -40.49
CA LEU A 249 39.18 14.46 -40.42
C LEU A 249 40.61 14.76 -39.98
N LEU A 250 41.12 14.09 -38.93
CA LEU A 250 42.50 14.26 -38.48
C LEU A 250 43.52 13.88 -39.56
N SER A 251 43.27 12.81 -40.31
CA SER A 251 44.15 12.41 -41.42
C SER A 251 44.19 13.44 -42.55
N LEU A 252 43.04 14.07 -42.86
CA LEU A 252 42.96 15.15 -43.85
C LEU A 252 43.69 16.40 -43.37
N PHE A 253 43.52 16.79 -42.11
CA PHE A 253 44.25 17.92 -41.52
C PHE A 253 45.76 17.69 -41.55
N LEU A 254 46.23 16.49 -41.18
CA LEU A 254 47.64 16.13 -41.26
C LEU A 254 48.16 16.13 -42.70
N GLY A 255 47.34 15.66 -43.66
CA GLY A 255 47.66 15.69 -45.09
C GLY A 255 47.81 17.11 -45.64
N ILE A 256 46.86 17.99 -45.33
CA ILE A 256 46.90 19.42 -45.70
C ILE A 256 48.11 20.10 -45.06
N TRP A 257 48.36 19.84 -43.77
CA TRP A 257 49.51 20.39 -43.05
C TRP A 257 50.86 19.94 -43.66
N ALA A 258 50.97 18.68 -44.06
CA ALA A 258 52.15 18.15 -44.75
C ALA A 258 52.36 18.80 -46.13
N VAL A 259 51.29 19.07 -46.89
CA VAL A 259 51.37 19.78 -48.18
C VAL A 259 51.82 21.23 -47.99
N ILE A 260 51.29 21.94 -47.00
CA ILE A 260 51.70 23.31 -46.67
C ILE A 260 53.18 23.32 -46.27
N ARG A 261 53.62 22.39 -45.43
CA ARG A 261 55.03 22.28 -45.00
C ARG A 261 55.98 21.95 -46.15
N LYS A 262 55.54 21.12 -47.11
CA LYS A 262 56.35 20.74 -48.28
C LYS A 262 56.45 21.85 -49.34
N ARG A 263 55.54 22.84 -49.31
CA ARG A 263 55.56 24.04 -50.19
C ARG A 263 56.29 25.24 -49.57
N GLY A 264 57.26 25.06 -48.69
CA GLY A 264 58.03 26.17 -48.14
C GLY A 264 58.72 27.03 -49.21
N CYS A 265 58.11 28.17 -49.57
CA CYS A 265 58.73 29.46 -49.92
C CYS A 265 57.68 30.45 -50.45
N LEU A 266 57.15 31.30 -49.57
CA LEU A 266 56.74 32.66 -49.95
C LEU A 266 57.48 33.59 -48.98
N GLY A 267 58.42 34.32 -49.56
CA GLY A 267 59.46 35.07 -48.87
C GLY A 267 58.91 36.17 -47.97
N PHE A 268 59.52 36.28 -46.80
CA PHE A 268 59.62 37.54 -46.07
C PHE A 268 60.36 38.54 -46.96
N HIS A 269 59.64 39.53 -47.50
CA HIS A 269 60.24 40.69 -48.16
C HIS A 269 60.71 41.67 -47.07
N LYS A 270 62.03 41.93 -47.05
CA LYS A 270 62.68 42.91 -46.18
C LYS A 270 63.20 44.03 -47.07
N GLU A 271 62.65 45.24 -46.93
CA GLU A 271 63.30 46.45 -47.42
C GLU A 271 63.05 47.63 -46.47
N ARG A 272 64.04 48.53 -46.39
CA ARG A 272 64.38 49.40 -45.27
C ARG A 272 64.45 50.86 -45.74
N SER A 273 63.97 51.78 -44.89
CA SER A 273 64.23 53.25 -44.81
C SER A 273 63.73 54.12 -45.99
N LEU A 274 63.28 55.37 -45.83
CA LEU A 274 63.58 56.44 -44.87
C LEU A 274 62.48 57.54 -45.02
N ASN A 275 61.96 58.12 -43.93
CA ASN A 275 61.97 59.57 -43.68
C ASN A 275 61.11 59.97 -42.48
N GLU A 276 61.75 60.79 -41.64
CA GLU A 276 61.21 61.55 -40.53
C GLU A 276 60.09 62.50 -40.96
N THR A 277 59.06 62.64 -40.12
CA THR A 277 58.63 63.97 -39.66
C THR A 277 57.84 63.83 -38.36
N GLU A 278 58.53 64.20 -37.29
CA GLU A 278 58.07 65.02 -36.17
C GLU A 278 56.65 65.64 -36.34
N LEU A 279 55.71 65.36 -35.42
CA LEU A 279 55.05 66.36 -34.57
C LEU A 279 53.86 65.75 -33.81
N ARG A 280 53.86 65.99 -32.50
CA ARG A 280 52.71 66.30 -31.63
C ARG A 280 51.46 65.40 -31.69
N GLY A 281 51.26 64.71 -30.57
CA GLY A 281 50.11 64.92 -29.68
C GLY A 281 48.71 64.72 -30.27
N ASN A 282 48.01 63.69 -29.82
CA ASN A 282 46.91 63.87 -28.87
C ASN A 282 46.28 62.52 -28.54
N ASP A 283 45.97 62.37 -27.26
CA ASP A 283 45.09 61.37 -26.70
C ASP A 283 43.77 61.30 -27.47
N MET A 284 43.30 60.09 -27.78
CA MET A 284 41.87 59.86 -28.00
C MET A 284 41.50 58.43 -27.59
N MET A 285 41.00 58.34 -26.36
CA MET A 285 40.24 57.20 -25.87
C MET A 285 38.96 57.02 -26.70
N PHE A 286 38.66 55.79 -27.09
CA PHE A 286 37.28 55.37 -27.33
C PHE A 286 37.03 54.01 -26.69
N TYR A 287 36.00 54.00 -25.86
CA TYR A 287 35.39 52.85 -25.22
C TYR A 287 34.55 52.09 -26.25
N GLU A 288 34.45 50.77 -26.11
CA GLU A 288 33.30 50.05 -26.65
C GLU A 288 32.59 49.32 -25.51
N GLU A 289 31.31 49.66 -25.38
CA GLU A 289 30.37 49.23 -24.37
C GLU A 289 29.93 47.78 -24.62
N ILE A 290 29.94 46.96 -23.57
CA ILE A 290 29.14 45.72 -23.52
C ILE A 290 28.04 45.95 -22.47
N PRO A 291 26.75 45.73 -22.81
CA PRO A 291 25.64 45.99 -21.91
C PRO A 291 25.60 44.98 -20.75
N LYS A 292 25.44 45.49 -19.52
CA LYS A 292 25.08 44.71 -18.34
C LYS A 292 23.57 44.50 -18.27
N PRO A 293 23.08 43.35 -17.77
CA PRO A 293 21.81 43.28 -17.06
C PRO A 293 22.00 43.72 -15.60
N ASP A 294 20.98 44.38 -15.07
CA ASP A 294 20.93 44.91 -13.71
C ASP A 294 21.07 43.82 -12.62
N THR A 295 21.91 44.07 -11.61
CA THR A 295 21.72 43.51 -10.27
C THR A 295 22.28 44.47 -9.22
N ALA A 296 21.42 44.85 -8.28
CA ALA A 296 21.73 45.74 -7.17
C ALA A 296 22.24 44.96 -5.95
N GLY A 297 23.34 45.46 -5.36
CA GLY A 297 23.80 45.29 -3.97
C GLY A 297 24.28 43.88 -3.57
N THR A 298 25.31 43.67 -2.75
CA THR A 298 26.18 44.52 -1.92
C THR A 298 27.20 43.54 -1.33
N GLY A 299 28.45 43.99 -1.13
CA GLY A 299 29.27 43.45 -0.04
C GLY A 299 30.48 42.59 -0.44
N GLU A 300 31.62 43.26 -0.34
CA GLU A 300 32.82 42.77 0.35
C GLU A 300 33.92 42.01 -0.42
N MET A 301 35.11 42.55 -0.24
CA MET A 301 36.38 42.22 -0.84
C MET A 301 37.15 41.29 0.11
N ARG A 302 37.70 40.18 -0.40
CA ARG A 302 38.98 39.62 0.05
C ARG A 302 39.57 38.68 -1.00
N THR A 303 40.71 39.10 -1.55
CA THR A 303 41.70 38.24 -2.19
C THR A 303 42.39 37.37 -1.15
N VAL A 304 42.77 36.13 -1.52
CA VAL A 304 44.11 35.52 -1.33
C VAL A 304 44.05 33.99 -1.50
N VAL A 305 44.78 33.54 -2.54
CA VAL A 305 45.67 32.36 -2.63
C VAL A 305 45.08 30.94 -2.71
N CYS A 306 45.49 30.27 -3.79
CA CYS A 306 45.32 28.87 -4.10
C CYS A 306 46.20 27.96 -3.23
N THR A 307 45.72 26.76 -2.92
CA THR A 307 46.55 25.54 -2.83
C THR A 307 45.78 24.34 -3.36
N ALA A 308 46.51 23.47 -4.05
CA ALA A 308 46.04 22.21 -4.62
C ALA A 308 46.28 21.04 -3.66
N ALA A 309 45.74 19.88 -4.04
CA ALA A 309 45.78 18.56 -3.39
C ALA A 309 44.68 18.41 -2.31
N VAL A 310 44.03 17.26 -2.11
CA VAL A 310 44.45 15.87 -2.22
C VAL A 310 43.19 15.02 -2.52
N TRP A 311 43.34 13.94 -3.28
CA TRP A 311 42.36 12.87 -3.40
C TRP A 311 42.47 11.96 -2.17
N GLU A 312 41.39 11.75 -1.42
CA GLU A 312 41.27 10.62 -0.50
C GLU A 312 39.96 9.87 -0.78
N GLU A 313 40.14 8.61 -1.18
CA GLU A 313 39.17 7.54 -1.01
C GLU A 313 38.96 7.29 0.49
N SER A 314 37.72 7.12 0.93
CA SER A 314 37.44 6.12 1.98
C SER A 314 36.00 5.62 1.88
N SER A 315 35.91 4.30 1.88
CA SER A 315 34.74 3.46 2.04
C SER A 315 34.40 3.26 3.52
N ASP A 316 33.21 2.67 3.75
CA ASP A 316 32.71 2.06 4.99
C ASP A 316 32.13 3.05 6.02
N SER A 317 31.00 2.81 6.71
CA SER A 317 30.10 1.66 6.83
C SER A 317 28.92 2.06 7.74
N ASP A 318 27.76 1.44 7.51
CA ASP A 318 26.76 0.97 8.47
C ASP A 318 25.92 1.91 9.38
N ALA A 319 24.62 1.77 9.13
CA ALA A 319 23.52 1.49 10.07
C ALA A 319 23.10 2.56 11.09
N VAL A 320 21.87 3.07 10.94
CA VAL A 320 20.89 3.19 12.04
C VAL A 320 19.48 2.99 11.47
N TYR A 321 18.76 2.02 12.05
CA TYR A 321 17.33 1.76 11.95
C TYR A 321 16.54 2.93 12.56
N ASP A 322 15.49 3.42 11.89
CA ASP A 322 14.44 4.15 12.61
C ASP A 322 13.03 3.72 12.21
N ASP A 323 12.29 3.50 13.29
CA ASP A 323 10.96 2.98 13.49
C ASP A 323 9.93 4.07 13.15
N LEU A 324 9.00 3.81 12.22
CA LEU A 324 7.88 4.73 11.95
C LEU A 324 6.56 4.04 12.24
N ALA A 325 6.16 4.20 13.50
CA ALA A 325 4.78 4.18 13.94
C ALA A 325 3.96 5.21 13.13
N PHE A 326 2.90 4.76 12.47
CA PHE A 326 1.85 5.65 11.99
C PHE A 326 0.63 5.55 12.90
N GLN A 327 0.46 6.63 13.67
CA GLN A 327 -0.67 6.90 14.53
C GLN A 327 -1.50 8.02 13.88
N GLN A 328 -2.79 7.76 13.71
CA GLN A 328 -3.94 8.68 13.62
C GLN A 328 -4.09 9.63 12.41
N SER A 329 -5.27 9.53 11.78
CA SER A 329 -6.38 10.48 12.01
C SER A 329 -7.72 9.85 11.65
#